data_AF-D3FAY3-F1
#
_entry.id   AF-D3FAY3-F1
#
_cell.length_a   1.000
_cell.length_b   1.000
_cell.length_c   1.000
_cell.angle_alpha   90.00
_cell.angle_beta   90.00
_cell.angle_gamma   90.00
#
_symmetry.space_group_name_H-M   'P 1'
#
loop_
_entity.id
_entity.type
_entity.pdbx_description
1 polymer ?
#
loop_
_entity_poly.entity_id
_entity_poly.type
_entity_poly.pdbx_seq_one_letter_code
_entity_poly.pdbx_strand_id
1 'polypeptide(L)'
;MALDRQSIEKKDFPIGRRGYDPEAVDTHLRDVADEVDGLKRSARQRTETVASTASEQVRAVIAAAEASAGEITRQAEDEAREIRDDASAEAKRTREDANTHAHDYVGRVAEATSALLQRVDAMQGELNTLLDTLRTGAHRVHADLQLLEGNLGELASVAGRPRFEPEPADAVPPPALGDEPLAVEDPDAPHASANGHADDALAERDRLVPDPDGPAAAAAAPASEALSASAASAPADAGDESARLVALDMALSGTPREETDRYLAENFDVADRAALLDEVYATVEG
;
A
#
# COMPACT_ATOMS: atom_id res chain seq x y z
N MET A 1 2.22 52.35 47.34
CA MET A 1 1.89 53.11 48.55
C MET A 1 1.80 54.56 48.11
N ALA A 2 0.58 55.09 47.95
CA ALA A 2 0.40 56.50 47.67
C ALA A 2 0.71 57.25 48.97
N LEU A 3 1.60 58.25 48.94
CA LEU A 3 1.71 59.21 50.02
C LEU A 3 0.33 59.83 50.19
N ASP A 4 -0.31 59.54 51.32
CA ASP A 4 -1.68 59.95 51.56
C ASP A 4 -1.70 61.48 51.61
N ARG A 5 -2.55 62.11 50.80
CA ARG A 5 -2.66 63.58 50.78
C ARG A 5 -3.06 64.14 52.15
N GLN A 6 -3.57 63.29 53.04
CA GLN A 6 -3.93 63.63 54.40
C GLN A 6 -2.73 63.72 55.35
N SER A 7 -1.54 63.25 54.96
CA SER A 7 -0.31 63.36 55.77
C SER A 7 0.34 64.74 55.72
N ILE A 8 -0.08 65.61 54.79
CA ILE A 8 0.31 67.02 54.76
C ILE A 8 -0.75 67.78 55.56
N GLU A 9 -0.74 67.63 56.89
CA GLU A 9 -1.58 68.48 57.73
C GLU A 9 -1.08 69.91 57.64
N LYS A 10 -2.01 70.87 57.55
CA LYS A 10 -1.75 72.32 57.43
C LYS A 10 -1.00 72.94 58.63
N LYS A 11 -0.54 72.11 59.58
CA LYS A 11 0.08 72.48 60.86
C LYS A 11 1.60 72.34 60.88
N ASP A 12 2.21 71.66 59.91
CA ASP A 12 3.66 71.42 59.90
C ASP A 12 4.47 72.62 59.38
N PHE A 13 3.80 73.59 58.75
CA PHE A 13 4.44 74.81 58.25
C PHE A 13 3.97 76.02 59.06
N PRO A 14 4.86 76.69 59.83
CA PRO A 14 4.49 77.91 60.53
C PRO A 14 4.06 79.00 59.55
N ILE A 15 2.92 79.64 59.83
CA ILE A 15 2.33 80.69 59.00
C ILE A 15 2.82 82.05 59.52
N GLY A 16 3.75 82.67 58.80
CA GLY A 16 4.21 84.04 59.06
C GLY A 16 3.25 85.09 58.50
N ARG A 17 3.55 86.38 58.74
CA ARG A 17 2.75 87.54 58.27
C ARG A 17 2.56 87.64 56.75
N ARG A 18 3.25 86.81 55.95
CA ARG A 18 3.24 86.83 54.48
C ARG A 18 3.19 85.43 53.84
N GLY A 19 2.72 84.41 54.57
CA GLY A 19 2.61 83.03 54.07
C GLY A 19 3.44 82.02 54.88
N TYR A 20 3.67 80.84 54.31
CA TYR A 20 4.49 79.79 54.92
C TYR A 20 5.97 80.18 54.98
N ASP A 21 6.67 79.71 56.01
CA ASP A 21 8.12 79.88 56.17
C ASP A 21 8.91 79.08 55.11
N PRO A 22 9.68 79.75 54.23
CA PRO A 22 10.44 79.08 53.17
C PRO A 22 11.47 78.07 53.68
N GLU A 23 12.14 78.34 54.81
CA GLU A 23 13.19 77.45 55.32
C GLU A 23 12.61 76.13 55.87
N ALA A 24 11.44 76.20 56.50
CA ALA A 24 10.70 75.03 56.96
C ALA A 24 10.23 74.15 55.78
N VAL A 25 9.78 74.80 54.69
CA VAL A 25 9.40 74.10 53.45
C VAL A 25 10.62 73.43 52.80
N ASP A 26 11.75 74.11 52.68
CA ASP A 26 12.97 73.55 52.09
C ASP A 26 13.52 72.37 52.90
N THR A 27 13.40 72.42 54.23
CA THR A 27 13.80 71.30 55.11
C THR A 27 12.91 70.09 54.87
N HIS A 28 11.58 70.29 54.85
CA HIS A 28 10.64 69.20 54.55
C HIS A 28 10.81 68.65 53.14
N LEU A 29 11.07 69.50 52.13
CA LEU A 29 11.34 69.05 50.76
C LEU A 29 12.62 68.21 50.66
N ARG A 30 13.66 68.52 51.47
CA ARG A 30 14.86 67.68 51.56
C ARG A 30 14.55 66.33 52.21
N ASP A 31 13.80 66.30 53.31
CA ASP A 31 13.39 65.05 53.97
C ASP A 31 12.56 64.16 53.02
N VAL A 32 11.61 64.75 52.29
CA VAL A 32 10.83 64.05 51.26
C VAL A 32 11.71 63.57 50.11
N ALA A 33 12.68 64.37 49.66
CA ALA A 33 13.61 63.96 48.61
C ALA A 33 14.46 62.76 49.05
N ASP A 34 14.97 62.77 50.29
CA ASP A 34 15.75 61.68 50.87
C ASP A 34 14.92 60.40 51.05
N GLU A 35 13.66 60.53 51.50
CA GLU A 35 12.72 59.41 51.63
C GLU A 35 12.37 58.81 50.26
N VAL A 36 12.08 59.66 49.27
CA VAL A 36 11.81 59.23 47.89
C VAL A 36 13.03 58.54 47.28
N ASP A 37 14.24 59.04 47.50
CA ASP A 37 15.46 58.42 47.00
C ASP A 37 15.79 57.11 47.73
N GLY A 38 15.45 56.99 49.02
CA GLY A 38 15.46 55.74 49.77
C GLY A 38 14.50 54.71 49.18
N LEU A 39 13.24 55.11 48.92
CA LEU A 39 12.23 54.27 48.27
C LEU A 39 12.67 53.80 46.87
N LYS A 40 13.26 54.70 46.07
CA LYS A 40 13.81 54.36 44.74
C LYS A 40 14.94 53.34 44.85
N ARG A 41 15.87 53.50 45.81
CA ARG A 41 16.96 52.54 46.04
C ARG A 41 16.41 51.16 46.46
N SER A 42 15.47 51.12 47.39
CA SER A 42 14.82 49.88 47.84
C SER A 42 13.96 49.23 46.74
N ALA A 43 13.35 50.02 45.86
CA ALA A 43 12.63 49.50 44.70
C ALA A 43 13.61 48.87 43.68
N ARG A 44 14.73 49.52 43.39
CA ARG A 44 15.78 49.01 42.49
C ARG A 44 16.38 47.69 43.01
N GLN A 45 16.69 47.61 44.30
CA GLN A 45 17.19 46.37 44.90
C GLN A 45 16.18 45.23 44.81
N ARG A 46 14.89 45.50 45.05
CA ARG A 46 13.84 44.48 44.88
C ARG A 46 13.74 44.00 43.43
N THR A 47 13.80 44.90 42.45
CA THR A 47 13.78 44.49 41.03
C THR A 47 15.00 43.66 40.64
N GLU A 48 16.18 43.97 41.19
CA GLU A 48 17.41 43.22 40.94
C GLU A 48 17.35 41.81 41.53
N THR A 49 16.82 41.65 42.75
CA THR A 49 16.62 40.32 43.36
C THR A 49 15.62 39.47 42.56
N VAL A 50 14.52 40.07 42.09
CA VAL A 50 13.53 39.36 41.27
C VAL A 50 14.13 38.95 39.94
N ALA A 51 14.93 39.81 39.30
CA ALA A 51 15.63 39.48 38.07
C ALA A 51 16.63 38.33 38.24
N SER A 52 17.37 38.29 39.36
CA SER A 52 18.29 37.19 39.68
C SER A 52 17.55 35.87 39.86
N THR A 53 16.51 35.84 40.69
CA THR A 53 15.70 34.64 40.93
C THR A 53 15.01 34.16 39.65
N ALA A 54 14.47 35.08 38.84
CA ALA A 54 13.88 34.73 37.56
C ALA A 54 14.92 34.15 36.58
N SER A 55 16.13 34.70 36.56
CA SER A 55 17.22 34.19 35.70
C SER A 55 17.68 32.80 36.14
N GLU A 56 17.77 32.55 37.43
CA GLU A 56 18.08 31.22 38.00
C GLU A 56 16.98 30.22 37.66
N GLN A 57 15.71 30.62 37.78
CA GLN A 57 14.56 29.77 37.43
C GLN A 57 14.57 29.43 35.94
N VAL A 58 14.79 30.41 35.06
CA VAL A 58 14.89 30.17 33.61
C VAL A 58 16.05 29.24 33.29
N ARG A 59 17.23 29.42 33.92
CA ARG A 59 18.38 28.53 33.73
C ARG A 59 18.06 27.10 34.18
N ALA A 60 17.35 26.93 35.30
CA ALA A 60 16.94 25.62 35.79
C ALA A 60 15.95 24.93 34.83
N VAL A 61 14.99 25.68 34.28
CA VAL A 61 14.03 25.16 33.29
C VAL A 61 14.74 24.73 32.01
N ILE A 62 15.68 25.53 31.51
CA ILE A 62 16.46 25.20 30.30
C ILE A 62 17.30 23.95 30.54
N ALA A 63 18.01 23.85 31.68
CA ALA A 63 18.80 22.66 32.00
C ALA A 63 17.95 21.38 32.10
N ALA A 64 16.75 21.49 32.69
CA ALA A 64 15.80 20.37 32.74
C ALA A 64 15.26 20.01 31.35
N ALA A 65 14.98 21.01 30.51
CA ALA A 65 14.53 20.79 29.13
C ALA A 65 15.62 20.15 28.26
N GLU A 66 16.88 20.56 28.41
CA GLU A 66 18.02 19.96 27.71
C GLU A 66 18.26 18.51 28.14
N ALA A 67 18.18 18.23 29.44
CA ALA A 67 18.27 16.86 29.96
C ALA A 67 17.14 15.98 29.40
N SER A 68 15.90 16.48 29.42
CA SER A 68 14.74 15.79 28.86
C SER A 68 14.86 15.56 27.35
N ALA A 69 15.32 16.56 26.60
CA ALA A 69 15.57 16.43 25.17
C ALA A 69 16.62 15.35 24.89
N GLY A 70 17.71 15.32 25.66
CA GLY A 70 18.74 14.29 25.54
C GLY A 70 18.29 12.88 25.93
N GLU A 71 17.30 12.74 26.81
CA GLU A 71 16.63 11.47 27.10
C GLU A 71 15.76 11.02 25.94
N ILE A 72 14.93 11.94 25.40
CA ILE A 72 14.05 11.66 24.26
C ILE A 72 14.87 11.22 23.03
N THR A 73 15.98 11.91 22.72
CA THR A 73 16.82 11.53 21.58
C THR A 73 17.43 10.13 21.76
N ARG A 74 17.94 9.81 22.96
CA ARG A 74 18.49 8.47 23.23
C ARG A 74 17.43 7.38 23.11
N GLN A 75 16.25 7.62 23.69
CA GLN A 75 15.13 6.69 23.57
C GLN A 75 14.72 6.49 22.11
N ALA A 76 14.57 7.56 21.33
CA ALA A 76 14.21 7.49 19.92
C ALA A 76 15.28 6.75 19.09
N GLU A 77 16.56 6.92 19.40
CA GLU A 77 17.65 6.19 18.73
C GLU A 77 17.63 4.69 19.05
N ASP A 78 17.34 4.33 20.29
CA ASP A 78 17.22 2.94 20.71
C ASP A 78 15.98 2.27 20.10
N GLU A 79 14.82 2.94 20.11
CA GLU A 79 13.61 2.49 19.43
C GLU A 79 13.84 2.34 17.92
N ALA A 80 14.51 3.31 17.28
CA ALA A 80 14.84 3.21 15.86
C ALA A 80 15.81 2.07 15.55
N ARG A 81 16.70 1.71 16.49
CA ARG A 81 17.58 0.54 16.34
C ARG A 81 16.77 -0.75 16.44
N GLU A 82 15.91 -0.86 17.45
CA GLU A 82 15.02 -2.01 17.64
C GLU A 82 14.13 -2.26 16.41
N ILE A 83 13.48 -1.20 15.90
CA ILE A 83 12.64 -1.30 14.69
C ILE A 83 13.45 -1.80 13.48
N ARG A 84 14.68 -1.32 13.29
CA ARG A 84 15.54 -1.79 12.17
C ARG A 84 15.93 -3.25 12.34
N ASP A 85 16.28 -3.66 13.55
CA ASP A 85 16.67 -5.03 13.86
C ASP A 85 15.48 -5.97 13.62
N ASP A 86 14.29 -5.61 14.09
CA ASP A 86 13.05 -6.36 13.87
C ASP A 86 12.68 -6.47 12.40
N ALA A 87 12.69 -5.34 11.67
CA ALA A 87 12.42 -5.34 10.23
C ALA A 87 13.43 -6.19 9.45
N SER A 88 14.70 -6.18 9.86
CA SER A 88 15.74 -7.02 9.23
C SER A 88 15.51 -8.51 9.49
N ALA A 89 15.07 -8.86 10.71
CA ALA A 89 14.77 -10.22 11.10
C ALA A 89 13.53 -10.74 10.36
N GLU A 90 12.48 -9.93 10.26
CA GLU A 90 11.27 -10.25 9.50
C GLU A 90 11.57 -10.45 8.01
N ALA A 91 12.28 -9.51 7.38
CA ALA A 91 12.66 -9.63 5.98
C ALA A 91 13.48 -10.89 5.70
N LYS A 92 14.34 -11.30 6.65
CA LYS A 92 15.09 -12.56 6.55
C LYS A 92 14.17 -13.77 6.60
N ARG A 93 13.22 -13.81 7.54
CA ARG A 93 12.24 -14.91 7.64
C ARG A 93 11.42 -15.02 6.36
N THR A 94 10.88 -13.92 5.85
CA THR A 94 10.11 -13.93 4.59
C THR A 94 10.92 -14.46 3.40
N ARG A 95 12.21 -14.11 3.29
CA ARG A 95 13.09 -14.66 2.24
C ARG A 95 13.33 -16.15 2.40
N GLU A 96 13.54 -16.61 3.63
CA GLU A 96 13.74 -18.05 3.93
C GLU A 96 12.47 -18.86 3.61
N ASP A 97 11.30 -18.34 3.97
CA ASP A 97 10.00 -18.94 3.67
C ASP A 97 9.77 -18.98 2.14
N ALA A 98 9.99 -17.86 1.45
CA ALA A 98 9.84 -17.78 0.00
C ALA A 98 10.77 -18.76 -0.74
N ASN A 99 12.03 -18.88 -0.30
CA ASN A 99 12.97 -19.85 -0.86
C ASN A 99 12.51 -21.29 -0.63
N THR A 100 12.02 -21.61 0.56
CA THR A 100 11.47 -22.93 0.88
C THR A 100 10.29 -23.25 -0.03
N HIS A 101 9.33 -22.34 -0.17
CA HIS A 101 8.19 -22.50 -1.07
C HIS A 101 8.59 -22.65 -2.54
N ALA A 102 9.60 -21.91 -2.99
CA ALA A 102 10.11 -22.03 -4.36
C ALA A 102 10.74 -23.41 -4.61
N HIS A 103 11.54 -23.91 -3.67
CA HIS A 103 12.10 -25.26 -3.76
C HIS A 103 11.03 -26.36 -3.76
N ASP A 104 10.04 -26.25 -2.87
CA ASP A 104 8.92 -27.20 -2.84
C ASP A 104 8.09 -27.18 -4.13
N TYR A 105 7.87 -26.00 -4.71
CA TYR A 105 7.18 -25.87 -5.99
C TYR A 105 7.96 -26.53 -7.13
N VAL A 106 9.26 -26.26 -7.23
CA VAL A 106 10.13 -26.90 -8.24
C VAL A 106 10.15 -28.42 -8.06
N GLY A 107 10.18 -28.91 -6.82
CA GLY A 107 10.07 -30.34 -6.51
C GLY A 107 8.78 -30.94 -7.07
N ARG A 108 7.62 -30.31 -6.78
CA ARG A 108 6.31 -30.76 -7.29
C ARG A 108 6.23 -30.74 -8.81
N VAL A 109 6.77 -29.71 -9.46
CA VAL A 109 6.78 -29.63 -10.94
C VAL A 109 7.65 -30.72 -11.55
N ALA A 110 8.82 -31.00 -10.97
CA ALA A 110 9.71 -32.07 -11.41
C ALA A 110 9.04 -33.45 -11.27
N GLU A 111 8.37 -33.71 -10.14
CA GLU A 111 7.61 -34.94 -9.93
C GLU A 111 6.46 -35.09 -10.94
N ALA A 112 5.67 -34.04 -11.16
CA ALA A 112 4.57 -34.05 -12.11
C ALA A 112 5.05 -34.29 -13.55
N THR A 113 6.19 -33.70 -13.92
CA THR A 113 6.80 -33.87 -15.24
C THR A 113 7.33 -35.30 -15.42
N SER A 114 7.98 -35.86 -14.40
CA SER A 114 8.43 -37.26 -14.40
C SER A 114 7.24 -38.22 -14.58
N ALA A 115 6.14 -37.98 -13.86
CA ALA A 115 4.92 -38.78 -14.01
C ALA A 115 4.31 -38.67 -15.42
N LEU A 116 4.34 -37.48 -16.03
CA LEU A 116 3.87 -37.28 -17.40
C LEU A 116 4.73 -38.03 -18.41
N LEU A 117 6.06 -37.98 -18.28
CA LEU A 117 6.99 -38.73 -19.12
C LEU A 117 6.76 -40.24 -19.01
N GLN A 118 6.62 -40.77 -17.79
CA GLN A 118 6.29 -42.18 -17.56
C GLN A 118 4.97 -42.58 -18.24
N ARG A 119 3.97 -41.70 -18.22
CA ARG A 119 2.68 -41.93 -18.89
C ARG A 119 2.83 -41.91 -20.41
N VAL A 120 3.63 -41.01 -20.97
CA VAL A 120 3.91 -40.95 -22.42
C VAL A 120 4.62 -42.23 -22.86
N ASP A 121 5.60 -42.71 -22.10
CA ASP A 121 6.29 -43.97 -22.39
C ASP A 121 5.32 -45.17 -22.34
N ALA A 122 4.41 -45.20 -21.37
CA ALA A 122 3.37 -46.21 -21.29
C ALA A 122 2.44 -46.18 -22.52
N MET A 123 1.96 -44.99 -22.90
CA MET A 123 1.13 -44.81 -24.11
C MET A 123 1.88 -45.23 -25.38
N GLN A 124 3.18 -44.94 -25.49
CA GLN A 124 4.00 -45.38 -26.61
C GLN A 124 4.11 -46.92 -26.66
N GLY A 125 4.26 -47.58 -25.51
CA GLY A 125 4.25 -49.04 -25.40
C GLY A 125 2.91 -49.66 -25.83
N GLU A 126 1.80 -49.07 -25.41
CA GLU A 126 0.45 -49.49 -25.82
C GLU A 126 0.25 -49.32 -27.32
N LEU A 127 0.68 -48.20 -27.91
CA LEU A 127 0.60 -47.96 -29.36
C LEU A 127 1.42 -48.96 -30.17
N ASN A 128 2.65 -49.28 -29.74
CA ASN A 128 3.47 -50.31 -30.40
C ASN A 128 2.79 -51.68 -30.35
N THR A 129 2.18 -52.02 -29.22
CA THR A 129 1.41 -53.26 -29.08
C THR A 129 0.21 -53.28 -30.02
N LEU A 130 -0.55 -52.18 -30.10
CA LEU A 130 -1.67 -52.06 -31.04
C LEU A 130 -1.21 -52.18 -32.49
N LEU A 131 -0.09 -51.56 -32.87
CA LEU A 131 0.49 -51.67 -34.21
C LEU A 131 0.90 -53.09 -34.55
N ASP A 132 1.51 -53.83 -33.62
CA ASP A 132 1.88 -55.24 -33.83
C ASP A 132 0.65 -56.14 -33.99
N THR A 133 -0.40 -55.90 -33.20
CA THR A 133 -1.67 -56.63 -33.35
C THR A 133 -2.33 -56.35 -34.70
N LEU A 134 -2.32 -55.09 -35.16
CA LEU A 134 -2.87 -54.69 -36.46
C LEU A 134 -2.08 -55.31 -37.61
N ARG A 135 -0.75 -55.31 -37.53
CA ARG A 135 0.13 -55.93 -38.54
C ARG A 135 -0.09 -57.44 -38.62
N THR A 136 -0.16 -58.11 -37.47
CA THR A 136 -0.45 -59.55 -37.39
C THR A 136 -1.83 -59.86 -37.95
N GLY A 137 -2.83 -59.04 -37.61
CA GLY A 137 -4.19 -59.12 -38.17
C GLY A 137 -4.21 -58.95 -39.69
N ALA A 138 -3.49 -57.96 -40.23
CA ALA A 138 -3.38 -57.71 -41.67
C ALA A 138 -2.73 -58.89 -42.41
N HIS A 139 -1.65 -59.47 -41.88
CA HIS A 139 -1.02 -60.65 -42.46
C HIS A 139 -1.94 -61.87 -42.47
N ARG A 140 -2.75 -62.04 -41.42
CA ARG A 140 -3.76 -63.10 -41.35
C ARG A 140 -4.86 -62.91 -42.40
N VAL A 141 -5.44 -61.71 -42.46
CA VAL A 141 -6.46 -61.38 -43.48
C VAL A 141 -5.92 -61.58 -44.89
N HIS A 142 -4.66 -61.20 -45.14
CA HIS A 142 -4.01 -61.44 -46.42
C HIS A 142 -3.89 -62.93 -46.77
N ALA A 143 -3.48 -63.77 -45.81
CA ALA A 143 -3.43 -65.22 -46.00
C ALA A 143 -4.82 -65.83 -46.24
N ASP A 144 -5.83 -65.39 -45.48
CA ASP A 144 -7.22 -65.84 -45.66
C ASP A 144 -7.77 -65.48 -47.04
N LEU A 145 -7.45 -64.27 -47.56
CA LEU A 145 -7.80 -63.85 -48.92
C LEU A 145 -7.09 -64.69 -50.00
N GLN A 146 -5.81 -65.02 -49.82
CA GLN A 146 -5.09 -65.91 -50.76
C GLN A 146 -5.68 -67.32 -50.79
N LEU A 147 -6.10 -67.86 -49.64
CA LEU A 147 -6.81 -69.14 -49.57
C LEU A 147 -8.17 -69.06 -50.29
N LEU A 148 -8.91 -67.97 -50.10
CA LEU A 148 -10.18 -67.75 -50.79
C LEU A 148 -9.99 -67.63 -52.31
N GLU A 149 -8.98 -66.87 -52.76
CA GLU A 149 -8.64 -66.71 -54.17
C GLU A 149 -8.21 -68.05 -54.80
N GLY A 150 -7.41 -68.84 -54.11
CA GLY A 150 -7.04 -70.19 -54.54
C GLY A 150 -8.25 -71.11 -54.70
N ASN A 151 -9.12 -71.16 -53.69
CA ASN A 151 -10.37 -71.94 -53.75
C ASN A 151 -11.29 -71.46 -54.89
N LEU A 152 -11.44 -70.14 -55.06
CA LEU A 152 -12.21 -69.56 -56.16
C LEU A 152 -11.59 -69.87 -57.52
N GLY A 153 -10.26 -69.90 -57.64
CA GLY A 153 -9.53 -70.31 -58.83
C GLY A 153 -9.78 -71.78 -59.18
N GLU A 154 -9.79 -72.66 -58.18
CA GLU A 154 -10.16 -74.07 -58.35
C GLU A 154 -11.62 -74.20 -58.81
N LEU A 155 -12.55 -73.52 -58.14
CA LEU A 155 -13.96 -73.46 -58.54
C LEU A 155 -14.15 -72.91 -59.96
N ALA A 156 -13.40 -71.88 -60.35
CA ALA A 156 -13.43 -71.31 -61.69
C ALA A 156 -12.82 -72.24 -62.75
N SER A 157 -11.82 -73.05 -62.38
CA SER A 157 -11.24 -74.06 -63.28
C SER A 157 -12.20 -75.24 -63.53
N VAL A 158 -13.03 -75.59 -62.54
CA VAL A 158 -14.09 -76.62 -62.66
C VAL A 158 -15.30 -76.06 -63.40
N ALA A 159 -15.68 -74.83 -63.10
CA ALA A 159 -16.73 -74.09 -63.78
C ALA A 159 -16.14 -73.28 -64.94
N GLY A 160 -15.60 -73.96 -65.97
CA GLY A 160 -15.10 -73.28 -67.17
C GLY A 160 -16.14 -72.29 -67.70
N ARG A 161 -15.86 -70.98 -67.55
CA ARG A 161 -16.77 -69.91 -67.99
C ARG A 161 -16.02 -68.66 -68.45
N PRO A 162 -16.67 -67.84 -69.29
CA PRO A 162 -16.05 -67.05 -70.33
C PRO A 162 -15.48 -65.74 -69.80
N ARG A 163 -14.48 -65.26 -70.54
CA ARG A 163 -13.86 -63.95 -70.44
C ARG A 163 -14.92 -62.88 -70.66
N PHE A 164 -15.25 -62.11 -69.62
CA PHE A 164 -16.07 -60.91 -69.74
C PHE A 164 -15.14 -59.75 -70.10
N GLU A 165 -15.37 -59.19 -71.27
CA GLU A 165 -14.65 -58.06 -71.84
C GLU A 165 -15.25 -56.77 -71.25
N PRO A 166 -14.46 -55.89 -70.61
CA PRO A 166 -15.00 -54.67 -70.02
C PRO A 166 -15.38 -53.68 -71.13
N GLU A 167 -16.66 -53.31 -71.14
CA GLU A 167 -17.24 -52.27 -71.97
C GLU A 167 -16.62 -50.90 -71.59
N PRO A 168 -16.21 -50.07 -72.58
CA PRO A 168 -15.60 -48.78 -72.30
C PRO A 168 -16.66 -47.83 -71.74
N ALA A 169 -16.51 -47.47 -70.47
CA ALA A 169 -17.32 -46.44 -69.84
C ALA A 169 -17.02 -45.09 -70.51
N ASP A 170 -18.08 -44.50 -71.09
CA ASP A 170 -18.10 -43.15 -71.61
C ASP A 170 -17.55 -42.14 -70.60
N ALA A 171 -16.68 -41.28 -71.12
CA ALA A 171 -16.05 -40.19 -70.40
C ALA A 171 -17.09 -39.19 -69.90
N VAL A 172 -17.35 -39.21 -68.58
CA VAL A 172 -17.99 -38.10 -67.89
C VAL A 172 -16.97 -36.94 -67.83
N PRO A 173 -17.30 -35.73 -68.32
CA PRO A 173 -16.41 -34.59 -68.26
C PRO A 173 -16.15 -34.16 -66.81
N PRO A 174 -14.94 -33.67 -66.48
CA PRO A 174 -14.61 -33.26 -65.12
C PRO A 174 -15.45 -32.05 -64.68
N PRO A 175 -15.84 -31.96 -63.40
CA PRO A 175 -16.43 -30.74 -62.87
C PRO A 175 -15.38 -29.62 -62.92
N ALA A 176 -15.80 -28.47 -63.46
CA ALA A 176 -15.01 -27.24 -63.43
C ALA A 176 -14.77 -26.85 -61.96
N LEU A 177 -13.52 -26.97 -61.53
CA LEU A 177 -13.02 -26.32 -60.32
C LEU A 177 -13.03 -24.82 -60.58
N GLY A 178 -13.93 -24.11 -59.90
CA GLY A 178 -13.83 -22.66 -59.75
C GLY A 178 -12.63 -22.36 -58.87
N ASP A 179 -11.71 -21.54 -59.39
CA ASP A 179 -10.73 -20.82 -58.60
C ASP A 179 -11.45 -19.88 -57.63
N GLU A 180 -11.63 -20.30 -56.37
CA GLU A 180 -11.66 -19.36 -55.25
C GLU A 180 -10.30 -19.43 -54.54
N PRO A 181 -9.51 -18.35 -54.53
CA PRO A 181 -8.33 -18.27 -53.68
C PRO A 181 -8.80 -18.11 -52.23
N LEU A 182 -8.90 -19.23 -51.50
CA LEU A 182 -8.86 -19.18 -50.05
C LEU A 182 -7.46 -18.72 -49.66
N ALA A 183 -7.40 -17.49 -49.14
CA ALA A 183 -6.25 -16.90 -48.51
C ALA A 183 -5.65 -17.91 -47.52
N VAL A 184 -4.40 -18.28 -47.76
CA VAL A 184 -3.53 -18.85 -46.73
C VAL A 184 -3.34 -17.73 -45.72
N GLU A 185 -4.07 -17.79 -44.60
CA GLU A 185 -3.66 -17.10 -43.39
C GLU A 185 -2.30 -17.64 -43.01
N ASP A 186 -1.33 -16.74 -43.07
CA ASP A 186 0.04 -16.88 -42.65
C ASP A 186 0.08 -17.27 -41.16
N PRO A 187 0.51 -18.49 -40.77
CA PRO A 187 0.66 -18.84 -39.35
C PRO A 187 1.93 -18.25 -38.72
N ASP A 188 2.68 -17.41 -39.44
CA ASP A 188 3.94 -16.81 -38.98
C ASP A 188 3.82 -15.30 -38.64
N ALA A 189 2.63 -14.86 -38.21
CA ALA A 189 2.55 -13.65 -37.40
C ALA A 189 3.11 -13.97 -36.00
N PRO A 190 4.22 -13.36 -35.55
CA PRO A 190 4.66 -13.53 -34.18
C PRO A 190 3.54 -13.03 -33.28
N HIS A 191 2.93 -13.94 -32.51
CA HIS A 191 2.17 -13.58 -31.34
C HIS A 191 3.09 -12.76 -30.45
N ALA A 192 2.97 -11.44 -30.55
CA ALA A 192 3.46 -10.52 -29.56
C ALA A 192 2.83 -10.97 -28.25
N SER A 193 3.69 -11.55 -27.41
CA SER A 193 3.39 -11.90 -26.03
C SER A 193 2.83 -10.67 -25.34
N ALA A 194 1.50 -10.58 -25.24
CA ALA A 194 0.84 -9.82 -24.19
C ALA A 194 0.79 -10.70 -22.92
N ASN A 195 1.97 -11.09 -22.45
CA ASN A 195 2.22 -11.61 -21.11
C ASN A 195 3.55 -11.01 -20.67
N GLY A 196 3.46 -9.88 -19.97
CA GLY A 196 4.62 -9.12 -19.52
C GLY A 196 4.25 -7.70 -19.11
N HIS A 197 3.22 -7.52 -18.29
CA HIS A 197 2.99 -6.28 -17.52
C HIS A 197 2.60 -6.62 -16.08
N ALA A 198 3.42 -7.47 -15.46
CA ALA A 198 3.42 -7.68 -14.02
C ALA A 198 4.88 -7.77 -13.57
N ASP A 199 5.65 -6.67 -13.69
CA ASP A 199 6.84 -6.41 -12.86
C ASP A 199 7.53 -5.04 -13.10
N ASP A 200 6.81 -3.98 -13.52
CA ASP A 200 7.41 -2.64 -13.63
C ASP A 200 6.48 -1.52 -13.12
N ALA A 201 6.00 -1.69 -11.88
CA ALA A 201 5.29 -0.65 -11.13
C ALA A 201 5.82 -0.50 -9.69
N LEU A 202 7.08 -0.90 -9.44
CA LEU A 202 7.76 -0.71 -8.14
C LEU A 202 9.05 0.13 -8.23
N ALA A 203 9.34 0.78 -9.37
CA ALA A 203 10.54 1.62 -9.52
C ALA A 203 10.28 3.14 -9.51
N GLU A 204 9.09 3.61 -9.15
CA GLU A 204 8.76 5.06 -9.08
C GLU A 204 8.27 5.53 -7.71
N ARG A 205 8.65 4.81 -6.64
CA ARG A 205 8.43 5.24 -5.24
C ARG A 205 9.72 5.34 -4.41
N ASP A 206 10.87 5.51 -5.06
CA ASP A 206 12.14 5.80 -4.38
C ASP A 206 12.92 6.94 -5.05
N ARG A 207 12.25 8.07 -5.27
CA ARG A 207 12.88 9.37 -5.54
C ARG A 207 12.16 10.50 -4.80
N LEU A 208 12.13 10.39 -3.48
CA LEU A 208 12.14 11.59 -2.64
C LEU A 208 13.50 11.62 -1.94
N VAL A 209 14.51 12.11 -2.65
CA VAL A 209 15.73 12.60 -2.00
C VAL A 209 15.31 13.87 -1.25
N PRO A 210 15.34 13.91 0.09
CA PRO A 210 15.26 15.18 0.78
C PRO A 210 16.53 15.96 0.49
N ASP A 211 16.37 17.10 -0.18
CA ASP A 211 17.39 18.12 -0.39
C ASP A 211 17.92 18.59 0.98
N PRO A 212 19.18 18.34 1.36
CA PRO A 212 19.70 18.73 2.66
C PRO A 212 20.52 20.01 2.52
N ASP A 213 19.95 21.11 2.03
CA ASP A 213 20.59 22.44 2.12
C ASP A 213 19.58 23.59 1.90
N GLY A 214 19.08 24.15 3.00
CA GLY A 214 18.30 25.40 3.02
C GLY A 214 18.04 25.86 4.46
N PRO A 215 18.38 27.10 4.84
CA PRO A 215 18.94 27.40 6.16
C PRO A 215 17.91 27.54 7.28
N ALA A 216 18.39 27.20 8.46
CA ALA A 216 17.83 27.55 9.76
C ALA A 216 17.40 29.03 9.83
N ALA A 217 16.14 29.25 10.21
CA ALA A 217 15.71 30.47 10.87
C ALA A 217 14.92 30.09 12.13
N ALA A 218 15.49 30.51 13.25
CA ALA A 218 15.12 30.23 14.62
C ALA A 218 13.73 30.75 15.03
N ALA A 219 13.11 29.96 15.91
CA ALA A 219 12.51 30.35 17.19
C ALA A 219 11.36 31.37 17.23
N ALA A 220 10.17 30.86 17.61
CA ALA A 220 9.36 31.43 18.69
C ALA A 220 8.37 30.36 19.23
N ALA A 221 8.48 30.03 20.52
CA ALA A 221 7.47 29.33 21.33
C ALA A 221 6.65 30.39 22.13
N PRO A 222 5.67 30.01 22.97
CA PRO A 222 4.48 29.18 22.72
C PRO A 222 3.18 29.92 23.15
N ALA A 223 2.02 29.57 22.59
CA ALA A 223 0.73 29.98 23.16
C ALA A 223 -0.38 28.95 22.86
N SER A 224 -1.01 28.50 23.94
CA SER A 224 -2.38 28.01 24.14
C SER A 224 -3.21 27.48 22.98
N GLU A 225 -3.74 26.27 23.23
CA GLU A 225 -5.17 25.93 23.11
C GLU A 225 -5.98 26.74 22.07
N ALA A 226 -6.10 26.20 20.85
CA ALA A 226 -7.31 26.24 20.03
C ALA A 226 -7.01 25.82 18.59
N LEU A 227 -6.81 24.52 18.32
CA LEU A 227 -6.96 23.96 16.96
C LEU A 227 -7.59 22.56 16.99
N SER A 228 -8.67 22.39 17.78
CA SER A 228 -9.78 21.52 17.38
C SER A 228 -10.74 22.37 16.54
N ALA A 229 -10.37 22.62 15.28
CA ALA A 229 -11.25 23.08 14.19
C ALA A 229 -10.40 23.36 12.94
N SER A 230 -9.74 22.34 12.41
CA SER A 230 -9.23 22.38 11.03
C SER A 230 -9.24 20.99 10.40
N ALA A 231 -10.40 20.34 10.51
CA ALA A 231 -10.83 19.23 9.68
C ALA A 231 -12.16 19.63 9.04
N ALA A 232 -12.12 20.67 8.20
CA ALA A 232 -13.25 21.04 7.36
C ALA A 232 -12.73 21.15 5.92
N SER A 233 -13.24 20.24 5.09
CA SER A 233 -13.11 20.17 3.62
C SER A 233 -11.85 19.48 3.07
N ALA A 234 -11.64 18.22 3.46
CA ALA A 234 -11.34 17.20 2.45
C ALA A 234 -12.67 16.84 1.73
N PRO A 235 -12.69 16.51 0.43
CA PRO A 235 -13.92 16.10 -0.24
C PRO A 235 -14.46 14.84 0.44
N ALA A 236 -15.70 14.91 0.92
CA ALA A 236 -16.40 13.78 1.56
C ALA A 236 -16.41 12.52 0.67
N ASP A 237 -16.28 12.71 -0.65
CA ASP A 237 -16.24 11.66 -1.66
C ASP A 237 -15.06 10.68 -1.51
N ALA A 238 -13.93 11.10 -0.91
CA ALA A 238 -12.76 10.22 -0.77
C ALA A 238 -12.96 9.11 0.27
N GLY A 239 -13.73 9.38 1.33
CA GLY A 239 -14.08 8.38 2.35
C GLY A 239 -15.09 7.37 1.82
N ASP A 240 -16.09 7.86 1.09
CA ASP A 240 -17.15 7.03 0.52
C ASP A 240 -16.62 6.06 -0.55
N GLU A 241 -15.66 6.48 -1.38
CA GLU A 241 -15.03 5.60 -2.37
C GLU A 241 -14.22 4.47 -1.72
N SER A 242 -13.50 4.78 -0.64
CA SER A 242 -12.75 3.76 0.11
C SER A 242 -13.67 2.75 0.81
N ALA A 243 -14.79 3.22 1.36
CA ALA A 243 -15.83 2.36 1.94
C ALA A 243 -16.47 1.45 0.88
N ARG A 244 -16.70 1.96 -0.33
CA ARG A 244 -17.23 1.19 -1.46
C ARG A 244 -16.30 0.05 -1.88
N LEU A 245 -15.00 0.29 -1.98
CA LEU A 245 -14.03 -0.74 -2.33
C LEU A 245 -13.98 -1.87 -1.29
N VAL A 246 -13.99 -1.52 0.00
CA VAL A 246 -14.00 -2.51 1.09
C VAL A 246 -15.31 -3.29 1.13
N ALA A 247 -16.45 -2.62 0.94
CA ALA A 247 -17.74 -3.29 0.85
C ALA A 247 -17.80 -4.28 -0.33
N LEU A 248 -17.22 -3.93 -1.48
CA LEU A 248 -17.15 -4.79 -2.66
C LEU A 248 -16.27 -6.02 -2.42
N ASP A 249 -15.10 -5.84 -1.80
CA ASP A 249 -14.20 -6.95 -1.45
C ASP A 249 -14.85 -7.92 -0.45
N MET A 250 -15.56 -7.38 0.56
CA MET A 250 -16.32 -8.18 1.52
C MET A 250 -17.48 -8.94 0.87
N ALA A 251 -18.19 -8.31 -0.07
CA ALA A 251 -19.28 -8.95 -0.82
C ALA A 251 -18.76 -10.07 -1.74
N LEU A 252 -17.65 -9.85 -2.46
CA LEU A 252 -16.97 -10.87 -3.29
C LEU A 252 -16.46 -12.05 -2.46
N SER A 253 -16.07 -11.79 -1.21
CA SER A 253 -15.67 -12.82 -0.24
C SER A 253 -16.84 -13.59 0.37
N GLY A 254 -18.09 -13.24 0.04
CA GLY A 254 -19.30 -13.91 0.53
C GLY A 254 -19.72 -13.50 1.94
N THR A 255 -19.23 -12.36 2.45
CA THR A 255 -19.63 -11.80 3.74
C THR A 255 -21.10 -11.33 3.65
N PRO A 256 -21.95 -11.53 4.68
CA PRO A 256 -23.32 -11.05 4.64
C PRO A 256 -23.42 -9.51 4.73
N ARG A 257 -24.49 -8.96 4.16
CA ARG A 257 -24.75 -7.52 4.07
C ARG A 257 -24.74 -6.83 5.43
N GLU A 258 -25.33 -7.45 6.45
CA GLU A 258 -25.44 -6.88 7.80
C GLU A 258 -24.09 -6.80 8.53
N GLU A 259 -23.16 -7.70 8.21
CA GLU A 259 -21.81 -7.69 8.76
C GLU A 259 -20.94 -6.64 8.07
N THR A 260 -21.14 -6.45 6.76
CA THR A 260 -20.51 -5.36 6.00
C THR A 260 -21.00 -3.99 6.50
N ASP A 261 -22.31 -3.80 6.76
CA ASP A 261 -22.85 -2.55 7.32
C ASP A 261 -22.25 -2.21 8.69
N ARG A 262 -22.11 -3.21 9.57
CA ARG A 262 -21.49 -3.05 10.88
C ARG A 262 -20.03 -2.63 10.74
N TYR A 263 -19.29 -3.29 9.85
CA TYR A 263 -17.89 -2.97 9.62
C TYR A 263 -17.70 -1.55 9.09
N LEU A 264 -18.55 -1.12 8.15
CA LEU A 264 -18.53 0.24 7.63
C LEU A 264 -18.88 1.27 8.71
N ALA A 265 -19.83 0.98 9.59
CA ALA A 265 -20.20 1.87 10.68
C ALA A 265 -19.09 2.10 11.72
N GLU A 266 -18.22 1.11 11.91
CA GLU A 266 -17.12 1.18 12.87
C GLU A 266 -15.86 1.84 12.30
N ASN A 267 -15.65 1.75 10.98
CA ASN A 267 -14.39 2.13 10.34
C ASN A 267 -14.49 3.33 9.39
N PHE A 268 -15.69 3.71 8.93
CA PHE A 268 -15.89 4.76 7.95
C PHE A 268 -17.05 5.71 8.33
N ASP A 269 -16.86 7.01 8.12
CA ASP A 269 -17.88 8.03 8.32
C ASP A 269 -18.65 8.31 7.02
N VAL A 270 -19.46 7.32 6.59
CA VAL A 270 -20.23 7.36 5.33
C VAL A 270 -21.63 7.94 5.60
N ALA A 271 -22.02 8.94 4.81
CA ALA A 271 -23.29 9.64 4.98
C ALA A 271 -24.53 8.79 4.65
N ASP A 272 -24.46 7.92 3.65
CA ASP A 272 -25.55 7.01 3.25
C ASP A 272 -25.06 5.57 2.99
N ARG A 273 -24.80 4.84 4.08
CA ARG A 273 -24.33 3.45 4.03
C ARG A 273 -25.33 2.50 3.38
N ALA A 274 -26.63 2.75 3.56
CA ALA A 274 -27.67 1.87 3.04
C ALA A 274 -27.69 1.86 1.52
N ALA A 275 -27.62 3.05 0.90
CA ALA A 275 -27.55 3.19 -0.55
C ALA A 275 -26.27 2.57 -1.15
N LEU A 276 -25.13 2.75 -0.48
CA LEU A 276 -23.86 2.16 -0.92
C LEU A 276 -23.92 0.61 -0.92
N LEU A 277 -24.46 0.01 0.15
CA LEU A 277 -24.60 -1.44 0.23
C LEU A 277 -25.60 -2.00 -0.79
N ASP A 278 -26.70 -1.28 -1.07
CA ASP A 278 -27.64 -1.67 -2.12
C ASP A 278 -26.96 -1.71 -3.50
N GLU A 279 -26.12 -0.72 -3.82
CA GLU A 279 -25.39 -0.67 -5.10
C GLU A 279 -24.34 -1.78 -5.22
N VAL A 280 -23.55 -2.01 -4.16
CA VAL A 280 -22.49 -3.03 -4.17
C VAL A 280 -23.07 -4.45 -4.28
N TYR A 281 -24.08 -4.79 -3.48
CA TYR A 281 -24.66 -6.13 -3.52
C TYR A 281 -25.48 -6.38 -4.78
N ALA A 282 -26.15 -5.35 -5.33
CA ALA A 282 -26.79 -5.46 -6.64
C ALA A 282 -25.79 -5.72 -7.77
N THR A 283 -24.55 -5.22 -7.65
CA THR A 283 -23.49 -5.44 -8.65
C THR A 283 -22.89 -6.86 -8.57
N VAL A 284 -22.92 -7.50 -7.40
CA VAL A 284 -22.38 -8.86 -7.20
C VAL A 284 -23.43 -9.95 -7.49
N GLU A 285 -24.71 -9.69 -7.24
CA GLU A 285 -25.81 -10.63 -7.50
C GLU A 285 -26.40 -10.56 -8.92
N GLY A 286 -26.10 -9.51 -9.68
CA GLY A 286 -26.56 -9.30 -11.06
C GLY A 286 -25.67 -9.91 -12.12
#